data_AF-A0A9D2GK14-F1
#
_entry.id   AF-A0A9D2GK14-F1
#
_cell.length_a   1.000
_cell.length_b   1.000
_cell.length_c   1.000
_cell.angle_alpha   90.00
_cell.angle_beta   90.00
_cell.angle_gamma   90.00
#
_symmetry.space_group_name_H-M   'P 1'
#
loop_
_entity.id
_entity.type
_entity.pdbx_description
1 polymer ?
#
loop_
_entity_poly.entity_id
_entity_poly.type
_entity_poly.pdbx_seq_one_letter_code
_entity_poly.pdbx_strand_id
1 'polypeptide(L)'
;MDRIVWMVFRNLFRAPIWFYHIIKMGREDTPYTEQERYDYIRRMVKTVNRTGRVTVEVHGLEYIPEKNGFIMFPNHQGLFDVLALIEASSHPFGVVIKKEASGIILVKQVVRLLRGIA
;
A
#
# COMPACT_ATOMS: atom_id res chain seq x y z
N MET A 1 3.75 -10.57 17.48
CA MET A 1 2.68 -11.10 16.60
C MET A 1 1.31 -10.48 16.88
N ASP A 2 0.99 -10.18 18.14
CA ASP A 2 -0.35 -9.71 18.55
C ASP A 2 -0.84 -8.45 17.82
N ARG A 3 0.04 -7.53 17.45
CA ARG A 3 -0.34 -6.31 16.72
C ARG A 3 -0.94 -6.60 15.35
N ILE A 4 -0.36 -7.53 14.59
CA ILE A 4 -0.87 -7.93 13.27
C ILE A 4 -2.23 -8.62 13.43
N VAL A 5 -2.37 -9.49 14.44
CA VAL A 5 -3.64 -10.15 14.75
C VAL A 5 -4.73 -9.12 15.06
N TRP A 6 -4.44 -8.13 15.92
CA TRP A 6 -5.38 -7.05 16.25
C TRP A 6 -5.72 -6.17 15.05
N MET A 7 -4.74 -5.90 14.19
CA MET A 7 -4.94 -5.17 12.94
C MET A 7 -5.91 -5.93 12.02
N VAL A 8 -5.75 -7.23 11.84
CA VAL A 8 -6.66 -8.06 11.03
C VAL A 8 -8.06 -8.10 11.67
N PHE A 9 -8.15 -8.43 12.95
CA PHE A 9 -9.43 -8.56 13.66
C PHE A 9 -10.26 -7.27 13.62
N ARG A 10 -9.65 -6.11 13.90
CA ARG A 10 -10.34 -4.81 13.90
C ARG A 10 -10.81 -4.35 12.53
N ASN A 11 -10.26 -4.91 11.46
CA ASN A 11 -10.63 -4.57 10.09
C ASN A 11 -11.40 -5.69 9.38
N LEU A 12 -11.78 -6.76 10.07
CA LEU A 12 -12.42 -7.93 9.46
C LEU A 12 -13.67 -7.56 8.65
N PHE A 13 -14.52 -6.66 9.16
CA PHE A 13 -15.73 -6.20 8.46
C PHE A 13 -15.45 -5.22 7.32
N ARG A 14 -14.30 -4.55 7.32
CA ARG A 14 -13.89 -3.60 6.27
C ARG A 14 -13.17 -4.32 5.12
N ALA A 15 -12.48 -5.41 5.43
CA ALA A 15 -11.65 -6.15 4.49
C ALA A 15 -12.39 -6.59 3.21
N PRO A 16 -13.63 -7.11 3.24
CA PRO A 16 -14.35 -7.48 2.01
C PRO A 16 -14.60 -6.28 1.09
N ILE A 17 -14.98 -5.13 1.66
CA ILE A 17 -15.23 -3.90 0.92
C ILE A 17 -13.93 -3.41 0.29
N TRP A 18 -12.86 -3.32 1.09
CA TRP A 18 -11.54 -2.94 0.60
C TRP A 18 -11.07 -3.86 -0.53
N PHE A 19 -11.20 -5.16 -0.35
CA PHE A 19 -10.80 -6.15 -1.34
C PHE A 19 -11.55 -5.99 -2.67
N TYR A 20 -12.87 -5.78 -2.62
CA TYR A 20 -13.68 -5.48 -3.81
C TYR A 20 -13.16 -4.24 -4.56
N HIS A 21 -12.90 -3.14 -3.84
CA HIS A 21 -12.41 -1.92 -4.46
C HIS A 21 -10.98 -2.08 -5.01
N ILE A 22 -10.09 -2.79 -4.31
CA ILE A 22 -8.73 -3.06 -4.81
C ILE A 22 -8.82 -3.82 -6.14
N ILE A 23 -9.67 -4.85 -6.22
CA ILE A 23 -9.88 -5.61 -7.47
C ILE A 23 -10.44 -4.71 -8.57
N LYS A 24 -11.46 -3.90 -8.26
CA LYS A 24 -12.11 -3.01 -9.22
C LYS A 24 -11.13 -1.96 -9.78
N MET A 25 -10.38 -1.31 -8.90
CA MET A 25 -9.42 -0.26 -9.24
C MET A 25 -8.13 -0.79 -9.86
N GLY A 26 -7.77 -2.05 -9.60
CA GLY A 26 -6.59 -2.68 -10.18
C GLY A 26 -6.78 -3.19 -11.62
N ARG A 27 -7.99 -3.12 -12.20
CA ARG A 27 -8.22 -3.58 -13.58
C ARG A 27 -7.41 -2.77 -14.60
N GLU A 28 -7.13 -3.36 -15.76
CA GLU A 28 -6.42 -2.67 -16.83
C GLU A 28 -7.24 -1.54 -17.44
N ASP A 29 -8.53 -1.78 -17.64
CA ASP A 29 -9.55 -0.84 -18.15
C ASP A 29 -10.14 0.05 -17.06
N THR A 30 -9.42 0.23 -15.95
CA THR A 30 -9.90 1.05 -14.82
C THR A 30 -10.12 2.51 -15.26
N PRO A 31 -11.29 3.13 -14.96
CA PRO A 31 -11.51 4.55 -15.24
C PRO A 31 -10.79 5.46 -14.23
N TYR A 32 -10.25 4.89 -13.15
CA TYR A 32 -9.56 5.64 -12.10
C TYR A 32 -8.13 5.98 -12.48
N THR A 33 -7.74 7.23 -12.27
CA THR A 33 -6.37 7.72 -12.41
C THR A 33 -5.41 7.02 -11.44
N GLU A 34 -4.10 7.11 -11.68
CA GLU A 34 -3.10 6.57 -10.75
C GLU A 34 -3.18 7.17 -9.36
N GLN A 35 -3.36 8.48 -9.26
CA GLN A 35 -3.51 9.16 -7.97
C GLN A 35 -4.75 8.70 -7.22
N GLU A 36 -5.91 8.57 -7.86
CA GLU A 36 -7.14 8.12 -7.20
C GLU A 36 -7.02 6.71 -6.62
N ARG A 37 -6.39 5.80 -7.38
CA ARG A 37 -6.11 4.44 -6.94
C ARG A 37 -5.16 4.43 -5.75
N TYR A 38 -4.09 5.22 -5.83
CA TYR A 38 -3.11 5.36 -4.76
C TYR A 38 -3.70 5.99 -3.49
N ASP A 39 -4.49 7.04 -3.63
CA ASP A 39 -5.16 7.70 -2.51
C ASP A 39 -6.15 6.77 -1.80
N TYR A 40 -6.84 5.90 -2.55
CA TYR A 40 -7.70 4.88 -1.97
C TYR A 40 -6.92 3.93 -1.07
N ILE A 41 -5.86 3.30 -1.60
CA ILE A 41 -5.06 2.35 -0.82
C ILE A 41 -4.32 3.06 0.32
N ARG A 42 -3.87 4.30 0.13
CA ARG A 42 -3.26 5.11 1.18
C ARG A 42 -4.22 5.39 2.34
N ARG A 43 -5.47 5.76 2.07
CA ARG A 43 -6.51 5.92 3.12
C ARG A 43 -6.80 4.61 3.85
N MET A 44 -6.85 3.51 3.12
CA MET A 44 -6.97 2.18 3.72
C MET A 44 -5.78 1.87 4.64
N VAL A 45 -4.55 2.06 4.17
CA VAL A 45 -3.32 1.80 4.93
C VAL A 45 -3.25 2.65 6.20
N LYS A 46 -3.58 3.95 6.15
CA LYS A 46 -3.70 4.79 7.35
C LYS A 46 -4.66 4.21 8.39
N THR A 47 -5.78 3.65 7.93
CA THR A 47 -6.76 2.99 8.81
C THR A 47 -6.19 1.70 9.41
N VAL A 48 -5.51 0.89 8.60
CA VAL A 48 -4.83 -0.34 9.00
C VAL A 48 -3.73 -0.05 10.04
N ASN A 49 -2.89 0.95 9.82
CA ASN A 49 -1.82 1.34 10.73
C ASN A 49 -2.36 1.85 12.07
N ARG A 50 -3.35 2.76 12.03
CA ARG A 50 -4.03 3.27 13.23
C ARG A 50 -4.67 2.15 14.06
N THR A 51 -5.38 1.23 13.42
CA THR A 51 -6.03 0.11 14.11
C THR A 51 -5.03 -0.91 14.67
N GLY A 52 -3.87 -1.06 14.04
CA GLY A 52 -2.72 -1.83 14.53
C GLY A 52 -1.90 -1.13 15.62
N ARG A 53 -2.29 0.08 16.04
CA ARG A 53 -1.55 0.92 17.00
C ARG A 53 -0.12 1.19 16.53
N VAL A 54 0.02 1.52 15.26
CA VAL A 54 1.27 1.99 14.66
C VAL A 54 1.12 3.46 14.31
N THR A 55 2.11 4.26 14.73
CA THR A 55 2.26 5.66 14.34
C THR A 55 3.40 5.73 13.34
N VAL A 56 3.15 6.29 12.17
CA VAL A 56 4.19 6.54 11.16
C VAL A 56 4.65 7.99 11.31
N GLU A 57 5.91 8.16 11.70
CA GLU A 57 6.56 9.47 11.75
C GLU A 57 7.38 9.67 10.47
N VAL A 58 7.26 10.85 9.87
CA VAL A 58 7.83 11.15 8.56
C VAL A 58 8.64 12.44 8.65
N HIS A 59 9.87 12.37 8.15
CA HIS A 59 10.82 13.48 8.12
C HIS A 59 11.46 13.56 6.73
N GLY A 60 11.86 14.76 6.30
CA GLY A 60 12.57 14.94 5.03
C GLY A 60 11.70 14.82 3.77
N LEU A 61 10.40 15.13 3.87
CA LEU A 61 9.50 15.12 2.70
C LEU A 61 9.91 16.16 1.64
N GLU A 62 10.56 17.23 2.07
CA GLU A 62 11.14 18.27 1.22
C GLU A 62 12.24 17.74 0.27
N TYR A 63 12.81 16.57 0.54
CA TYR A 63 13.80 15.92 -0.32
C TYR A 63 13.19 15.00 -1.38
N ILE A 64 11.88 14.75 -1.33
CA ILE A 64 11.20 13.94 -2.35
C ILE A 64 11.03 14.78 -3.62
N PRO A 65 11.45 14.28 -4.80
CA PRO A 65 11.28 15.01 -6.05
C PRO A 65 9.81 15.35 -6.33
N GLU A 66 9.53 16.59 -6.74
CA GLU A 66 8.17 17.01 -7.08
C GLU A 66 7.58 16.22 -8.26
N LYS A 67 8.43 15.89 -9.24
CA LYS A 67 8.07 15.13 -10.44
C LYS A 67 8.28 13.64 -10.20
N ASN A 68 7.28 12.83 -10.58
CA ASN A 68 7.38 11.38 -10.61
C ASN A 68 8.48 10.90 -11.57
N GLY A 69 8.94 9.65 -11.40
CA GLY A 69 10.01 9.04 -12.19
C GLY A 69 11.30 8.76 -11.42
N PHE A 70 11.27 8.95 -10.09
CA PHE A 70 12.37 8.58 -9.19
C PHE A 70 12.20 7.15 -8.64
N ILE A 71 13.29 6.61 -8.08
CA ILE A 71 13.30 5.30 -7.43
C ILE A 71 13.70 5.50 -5.96
N MET A 72 12.96 4.87 -5.05
CA MET A 72 13.30 4.82 -3.63
C MET A 72 14.06 3.53 -3.33
N PHE A 73 15.17 3.64 -2.58
CA PHE A 73 15.97 2.50 -2.10
C PHE A 73 15.88 2.39 -0.58
N PRO A 74 14.73 1.96 -0.03
CA PRO A 74 14.58 1.79 1.41
C PRO A 74 15.40 0.58 1.89
N ASN A 75 15.82 0.61 3.16
CA ASN A 75 16.21 -0.63 3.84
C ASN A 75 14.97 -1.53 4.02
N HIS A 76 15.17 -2.85 4.09
CA HIS A 76 14.09 -3.81 4.32
C HIS A 76 14.19 -4.40 5.73
N GLN A 77 13.36 -3.92 6.65
CA GLN A 77 13.33 -4.36 8.04
C GLN A 77 12.23 -5.41 8.29
N GLY A 78 11.13 -5.35 7.55
CA GLY A 78 10.10 -6.38 7.67
C GLY A 78 8.83 -6.17 6.87
N LEU A 79 7.79 -6.90 7.27
CA LEU A 79 6.50 -6.96 6.58
C LEU A 79 5.71 -5.64 6.56
N PHE A 80 6.11 -4.66 7.37
CA PHE A 80 5.40 -3.39 7.53
C PHE A 80 5.93 -2.26 6.64
N ASP A 81 7.07 -2.46 5.99
CA ASP A 81 7.81 -1.38 5.31
C ASP A 81 6.96 -0.72 4.21
N VAL A 82 6.28 -1.52 3.39
CA VAL A 82 5.40 -1.00 2.33
C VAL A 82 4.21 -0.24 2.91
N LEU A 83 3.65 -0.67 4.05
CA LEU A 83 2.55 0.05 4.70
C LEU A 83 3.03 1.41 5.25
N ALA A 84 4.22 1.46 5.83
CA ALA A 84 4.81 2.71 6.29
C ALA A 84 5.06 3.68 5.11
N LEU A 85 5.64 3.19 4.01
CA LEU A 85 5.92 3.99 2.82
C LEU A 85 4.65 4.52 2.14
N ILE A 86 3.60 3.70 2.02
CA ILE A 86 2.32 4.12 1.45
C ILE A 86 1.68 5.22 2.32
N GLU A 87 1.75 5.10 3.64
CA GLU A 87 1.23 6.15 4.54
C GLU A 87 2.04 7.46 4.41
N ALA A 88 3.36 7.35 4.37
CA ALA A 88 4.29 8.47 4.34
C ALA A 88 4.22 9.28 3.04
N SER A 89 4.23 8.62 1.88
CA SER A 89 4.29 9.30 0.58
C SER A 89 2.92 9.70 0.06
N SER A 90 2.77 10.95 -0.39
CA SER A 90 1.64 11.42 -1.21
C SER A 90 1.76 11.04 -2.68
N HIS A 91 2.98 10.79 -3.16
CA HIS A 91 3.26 10.44 -4.54
C HIS A 91 3.00 8.96 -4.78
N PRO A 92 2.22 8.60 -5.81
CA PRO A 92 2.02 7.22 -6.20
C PRO A 92 3.33 6.53 -6.54
N PHE A 93 3.47 5.28 -6.08
CA PHE A 93 4.62 4.46 -6.41
C PHE A 93 4.23 2.99 -6.58
N GLY A 94 4.96 2.31 -7.47
CA GLY A 94 4.94 0.86 -7.60
C GLY A 94 5.96 0.20 -6.67
N VAL A 95 5.73 -1.06 -6.35
CA VAL A 95 6.67 -1.88 -5.57
C VAL A 95 7.28 -2.97 -6.44
N VAL A 96 8.54 -3.30 -6.16
CA VAL A 96 9.21 -4.48 -6.71
C VAL A 96 9.07 -5.61 -5.72
N ILE A 97 8.46 -6.72 -6.13
CA ILE A 97 8.27 -7.89 -5.28
C ILE A 97 8.93 -9.12 -5.89
N LYS A 98 9.14 -10.16 -5.08
CA LYS A 98 9.62 -11.45 -5.59
C LYS A 98 8.51 -12.16 -6.38
N LYS A 99 8.89 -12.86 -7.45
CA LYS A 99 7.96 -13.63 -8.29
C LYS A 99 7.10 -14.61 -7.50
N GLU A 100 7.64 -15.26 -6.48
CA GLU A 100 6.91 -16.21 -5.62
C GLU A 100 5.81 -15.51 -4.81
N ALA A 101 6.03 -14.26 -4.39
CA ALA A 101 5.05 -13.48 -3.65
C ALA A 101 3.92 -12.94 -4.56
N SER A 102 4.15 -12.87 -5.87
CA SER A 102 3.18 -12.34 -6.85
C SER A 102 1.94 -13.23 -7.03
N GLY A 103 1.99 -14.48 -6.58
CA GLY A 103 0.84 -15.39 -6.58
C GLY A 103 -0.08 -15.25 -5.37
N ILE A 104 0.39 -14.62 -4.28
CA ILE A 104 -0.32 -14.60 -3.00
C ILE A 104 -1.59 -13.74 -3.11
N ILE A 105 -2.72 -14.26 -2.63
CA ILE A 105 -3.99 -13.53 -2.58
C ILE A 105 -3.81 -12.28 -1.70
N LEU A 106 -4.47 -11.18 -2.08
CA LEU A 106 -4.29 -9.81 -1.60
C LEU A 106 -3.00 -9.15 -2.12
N VAL A 107 -1.84 -9.79 -2.00
CA VAL A 107 -0.57 -9.24 -2.48
C VAL A 107 -0.64 -8.95 -3.98
N LYS A 108 -1.09 -9.93 -4.78
CA LYS A 108 -1.21 -9.75 -6.23
C LYS A 108 -2.16 -8.63 -6.63
N GLN A 109 -3.25 -8.45 -5.89
CA GLN A 109 -4.23 -7.39 -6.14
C GLN A 109 -3.66 -6.02 -5.79
N VAL A 110 -2.95 -5.91 -4.67
CA VAL A 110 -2.28 -4.67 -4.25
C VAL A 110 -1.18 -4.29 -5.24
N VAL A 111 -0.33 -5.24 -5.66
CA VAL A 111 0.72 -4.99 -6.66
C VAL A 111 0.12 -4.51 -7.98
N ARG A 112 -0.96 -5.16 -8.44
CA ARG A 112 -1.67 -4.73 -9.66
C ARG A 112 -2.25 -3.31 -9.51
N LEU A 113 -2.84 -2.99 -8.35
CA LEU A 113 -3.37 -1.66 -8.07
C LEU A 113 -2.26 -0.60 -8.03
N LEU A 114 -1.10 -0.91 -7.48
CA LEU A 114 0.05 0.00 -7.40
C LEU A 114 0.88 0.05 -8.71
N ARG A 115 0.52 -0.73 -9.73
CA ARG A 115 1.36 -0.93 -10.94
C ARG A 115 2.78 -1.38 -10.60
N GLY A 116 2.93 -2.19 -9.55
CA GLY A 116 4.19 -2.80 -9.18
C GLY A 116 4.61 -3.92 -10.13
N ILE A 117 5.86 -4.35 -10.00
CA ILE A 117 6.48 -5.39 -10.83
C ILE A 117 6.96 -6.55 -9.97
N ALA A 118 6.98 -7.75 -10.55
CA ALA A 118 7.34 -9.01 -9.90
C ALA A 118 8.42 -9.76 -10.67
#